data_AF-A0A7S1EYI6-F1
#
_entry.id   AF-A0A7S1EYI6-F1
#
_cell.length_a   1.000
_cell.length_b   1.000
_cell.length_c   1.000
_cell.angle_alpha   90.00
_cell.angle_beta   90.00
_cell.angle_gamma   90.00
#
_symmetry.space_group_name_H-M   'P 1'
#
loop_
_entity.id
_entity.type
_entity.pdbx_description
1 polymer ?
#
loop_
_entity_poly.entity_id
_entity_poly.type
_entity_poly.pdbx_seq_one_letter_code
_entity_poly.pdbx_strand_id
1 'polypeptide(L)'
;AALVLWTQPWNLFTWVRLVSMVRAVRLVHIFSGLSLAFHSQTSLAALGVTSSLLFTLLLSHIIGCLFFVLGEERLSDTGFSWMQMNIEGLGDEVYQAFNDVYLYLTCLQWSVAQLTQGGHDLVAVNSFERALTLVTMLFGWIAGSTLVSFLSAVLIDMRIKSSERRKESTILKLYMQQNGVTREFMHQVMRSSDRALRERDHIVNHGEVRALASLPISLQEELRWHIYKRHVQSNKLL
;
A
#
# COMPACT_ATOMS: atom_id res chain seq x y z
N ALA A 1 -48.75 0.49 -8.04
CA ALA A 1 -47.78 1.42 -8.66
C ALA A 1 -46.33 1.20 -8.18
N ALA A 2 -45.97 0.03 -7.65
CA ALA A 2 -44.65 -0.25 -7.08
C ALA A 2 -43.72 -1.09 -7.99
N LEU A 3 -44.14 -1.40 -9.22
CA LEU A 3 -43.39 -2.25 -10.15
C LEU A 3 -42.95 -1.54 -11.43
N VAL A 4 -43.13 -0.22 -11.52
CA VAL A 4 -42.78 0.60 -12.71
C VAL A 4 -41.57 1.52 -12.44
N LEU A 5 -40.98 1.49 -11.25
CA LEU A 5 -39.85 2.37 -10.89
C LEU A 5 -38.46 1.78 -11.18
N TRP A 6 -38.38 0.58 -11.76
CA TRP A 6 -37.10 -0.07 -12.13
C TRP A 6 -36.68 0.14 -13.60
N THR A 7 -37.48 0.86 -14.41
CA THR A 7 -37.24 0.99 -15.86
C THR A 7 -36.98 2.44 -16.30
N GLN A 8 -36.00 3.08 -15.68
CA GLN A 8 -35.31 4.23 -16.29
C GLN A 8 -33.82 3.86 -16.43
N PRO A 9 -33.16 4.25 -17.52
CA PRO A 9 -31.82 3.77 -17.84
C PRO A 9 -30.82 4.44 -16.90
N TRP A 10 -30.58 3.81 -15.75
CA TRP A 10 -29.40 4.07 -14.95
C TRP A 10 -28.20 3.78 -15.84
N ASN A 11 -27.63 4.88 -16.34
CA ASN A 11 -26.72 4.93 -17.46
C ASN A 11 -25.68 3.81 -17.39
N LEU A 12 -25.55 3.08 -18.50
CA LEU A 12 -24.45 2.17 -18.80
C LEU A 12 -23.07 2.74 -18.39
N PHE A 13 -22.92 4.07 -18.38
CA PHE A 13 -21.75 4.83 -17.92
C PHE A 13 -21.36 4.61 -16.44
N THR A 14 -22.32 4.50 -15.52
CA THR A 14 -22.04 4.28 -14.09
C THR A 14 -21.48 2.88 -13.86
N TRP A 15 -22.05 1.88 -14.55
CA TRP A 15 -21.58 0.49 -14.55
C TRP A 15 -20.23 0.33 -15.28
N VAL A 16 -20.01 1.04 -16.39
CA VAL A 16 -18.71 1.04 -17.10
C VAL A 16 -17.59 1.66 -16.23
N ARG A 17 -17.89 2.71 -15.45
CA ARG A 17 -16.95 3.27 -14.47
C ARG A 17 -16.67 2.30 -13.32
N LEU A 18 -17.67 1.59 -12.79
CA LEU A 18 -17.47 0.50 -11.82
C LEU A 18 -16.62 -0.65 -12.38
N VAL A 19 -16.80 -1.04 -13.65
CA VAL A 19 -15.94 -2.04 -14.32
C VAL A 19 -14.51 -1.51 -14.54
N SER A 20 -14.34 -0.21 -14.76
CA SER A 20 -13.00 0.40 -14.82
C SER A 20 -12.27 0.33 -13.47
N MET A 21 -12.99 0.35 -12.35
CA MET A 21 -12.41 0.15 -11.00
C MET A 21 -11.94 -1.28 -10.77
N VAL A 22 -12.56 -2.28 -11.39
CA VAL A 22 -12.03 -3.66 -11.39
C VAL A 22 -10.62 -3.71 -11.99
N ARG A 23 -10.31 -2.84 -12.96
CA ARG A 23 -8.93 -2.71 -13.50
C ARG A 23 -7.98 -2.07 -12.48
N ALA A 24 -8.45 -1.12 -11.67
CA ALA A 24 -7.65 -0.53 -10.58
C ALA A 24 -7.35 -1.55 -9.47
N VAL A 25 -8.33 -2.40 -9.12
CA VAL A 25 -8.09 -3.53 -8.19
C VAL A 25 -7.05 -4.50 -8.75
N ARG A 26 -7.11 -4.81 -10.06
CA ARG A 26 -6.05 -5.60 -10.72
C ARG A 26 -4.69 -4.90 -10.64
N LEU A 27 -4.63 -3.58 -10.80
CA LEU A 27 -3.38 -2.82 -10.69
C LEU A 27 -2.78 -2.97 -9.29
N VAL A 28 -3.58 -2.83 -8.23
CA VAL A 28 -3.14 -3.08 -6.84
C VAL A 28 -2.63 -4.51 -6.68
N HIS A 29 -3.31 -5.50 -7.27
CA HIS A 29 -2.91 -6.91 -7.20
C HIS A 29 -1.66 -7.24 -8.04
N ILE A 30 -1.42 -6.49 -9.12
CA ILE A 30 -0.19 -6.59 -9.93
C ILE A 30 0.98 -5.95 -9.17
N PHE A 31 0.76 -4.81 -8.52
CA PHE A 31 1.77 -4.17 -7.67
C PHE A 31 2.14 -5.05 -6.47
N SER A 32 1.18 -5.76 -5.86
CA SER A 32 1.48 -6.74 -4.81
C SER A 32 2.21 -7.96 -5.36
N GLY A 33 1.92 -8.41 -6.58
CA GLY A 33 2.66 -9.46 -7.29
C GLY A 33 4.10 -9.08 -7.67
N LEU A 34 4.35 -7.79 -7.94
CA LEU A 34 5.70 -7.26 -8.21
C LEU A 34 6.63 -7.34 -6.98
N SER A 35 6.10 -7.57 -5.78
CA SER A 35 6.93 -7.83 -4.60
C SER A 35 7.94 -8.97 -4.83
N LEU A 36 7.61 -9.97 -5.66
CA LEU A 36 8.52 -11.06 -5.98
C LEU A 36 9.69 -10.64 -6.89
N ALA A 37 9.57 -9.53 -7.63
CA ALA A 37 10.60 -9.04 -8.53
C ALA A 37 11.66 -8.19 -7.81
N PHE A 38 11.33 -7.63 -6.64
CA PHE A 38 12.22 -6.73 -5.91
C PHE A 38 12.89 -7.42 -4.72
N HIS A 39 14.23 -7.46 -4.74
CA HIS A 39 15.02 -8.10 -3.69
C HIS A 39 15.28 -7.19 -2.47
N SER A 40 15.14 -5.86 -2.58
CA SER A 40 15.47 -4.97 -1.45
C SER A 40 14.26 -4.77 -0.52
N GLN A 41 14.47 -4.97 0.78
CA GLN A 41 13.40 -4.85 1.79
C GLN A 41 12.79 -3.45 1.85
N THR A 42 13.57 -2.42 1.53
CA THR A 42 13.10 -1.03 1.42
C THR A 42 12.15 -0.82 0.25
N SER A 43 12.42 -1.44 -0.90
CA SER A 43 11.52 -1.35 -2.06
C SER A 43 10.23 -2.14 -1.84
N LEU A 44 10.30 -3.29 -1.16
CA LEU A 44 9.13 -4.06 -0.75
C LEU A 44 8.23 -3.26 0.20
N ALA A 45 8.82 -2.62 1.21
CA ALA A 45 8.10 -1.73 2.12
C ALA A 45 7.44 -0.57 1.37
N ALA A 46 8.20 0.12 0.50
CA ALA A 46 7.68 1.22 -0.30
C ALA A 46 6.52 0.79 -1.19
N LEU A 47 6.63 -0.35 -1.86
CA LEU A 47 5.55 -0.93 -2.67
C LEU A 47 4.31 -1.24 -1.83
N GLY A 48 4.47 -1.79 -0.63
CA GLY A 48 3.37 -2.03 0.30
C GLY A 48 2.64 -0.74 0.67
N VAL A 49 3.38 0.33 0.98
CA VAL A 49 2.81 1.65 1.29
C VAL A 49 2.10 2.25 0.08
N THR A 50 2.74 2.26 -1.09
CA THR A 50 2.13 2.76 -2.32
C THR A 50 0.87 1.99 -2.69
N SER A 51 0.90 0.66 -2.56
CA SER A 51 -0.27 -0.20 -2.79
C SER A 51 -1.40 0.11 -1.80
N SER A 52 -1.08 0.32 -0.52
CA SER A 52 -2.06 0.70 0.50
C SER A 52 -2.68 2.07 0.19
N LEU A 53 -1.89 3.06 -0.24
CA LEU A 53 -2.39 4.38 -0.62
C LEU A 53 -3.33 4.33 -1.82
N LEU A 54 -2.95 3.59 -2.87
CA LEU A 54 -3.80 3.40 -4.05
C LEU A 54 -5.11 2.69 -3.71
N PHE A 55 -5.05 1.68 -2.84
CA PHE A 55 -6.23 0.99 -2.35
C PHE A 55 -7.15 1.93 -1.57
N THR A 56 -6.60 2.74 -0.65
CA THR A 56 -7.38 3.74 0.10
C THR A 56 -8.04 4.76 -0.84
N LEU A 57 -7.33 5.28 -1.84
CA LEU A 57 -7.91 6.23 -2.81
C LEU A 57 -9.05 5.61 -3.63
N LEU A 58 -8.88 4.35 -4.06
CA LEU A 58 -9.93 3.63 -4.78
C LEU A 58 -11.17 3.42 -3.89
N LEU A 59 -10.94 3.01 -2.64
CA LEU A 59 -12.01 2.79 -1.69
C LEU A 59 -12.74 4.10 -1.35
N SER A 60 -12.00 5.20 -1.16
CA SER A 60 -12.55 6.55 -1.01
C SER A 60 -13.44 6.92 -2.19
N HIS A 61 -13.01 6.69 -3.43
CA HIS A 61 -13.85 6.98 -4.60
C HIS A 61 -15.16 6.17 -4.58
N ILE A 62 -15.11 4.89 -4.25
CA ILE A 62 -16.31 4.03 -4.15
C ILE A 62 -17.25 4.55 -3.05
N ILE A 63 -16.71 4.82 -1.86
CA ILE A 63 -17.47 5.31 -0.70
C ILE A 63 -18.06 6.70 -0.98
N GLY A 64 -17.28 7.61 -1.57
CA GLY A 64 -17.72 8.95 -1.94
C GLY A 64 -18.83 8.92 -2.98
N CYS A 65 -18.72 8.07 -4.01
CA CYS A 65 -19.81 7.89 -4.96
C CYS A 65 -21.07 7.30 -4.33
N LEU A 66 -20.93 6.34 -3.39
CA LEU A 66 -22.06 5.81 -2.65
C LEU A 66 -22.72 6.89 -1.79
N PHE A 67 -21.93 7.72 -1.12
CA PHE A 67 -22.41 8.83 -0.31
C PHE A 67 -23.11 9.91 -1.15
N PHE A 68 -22.61 10.16 -2.38
CA PHE A 68 -23.31 11.02 -3.35
C PHE A 68 -24.69 10.50 -3.70
N VAL A 69 -24.81 9.19 -4.01
CA VAL A 69 -26.10 8.57 -4.32
C VAL A 69 -27.07 8.65 -3.12
N LEU A 70 -26.58 8.45 -1.90
CA LEU A 70 -27.40 8.61 -0.69
C LEU A 70 -27.90 10.04 -0.45
N GLY A 71 -27.25 11.03 -1.06
CA GLY A 71 -27.69 12.42 -1.02
C GLY A 71 -28.91 12.71 -1.89
N GLU A 72 -29.36 11.78 -2.73
CA GLU A 72 -30.61 11.97 -3.47
C GLU A 72 -31.81 11.92 -2.51
N GLU A 73 -32.64 12.98 -2.50
CA GLU A 73 -33.79 13.15 -1.59
C GLU A 73 -34.71 11.92 -1.49
N ARG A 74 -34.80 11.14 -2.56
CA ARG A 74 -35.64 9.93 -2.65
C ARG A 74 -35.25 8.83 -1.67
N LEU A 75 -34.02 8.84 -1.16
CA LEU A 75 -33.50 7.86 -0.22
C LEU A 75 -33.57 8.34 1.24
N SER A 76 -33.94 9.59 1.48
CA SER A 76 -33.99 10.15 2.83
C SER A 76 -35.25 9.72 3.56
N ASP A 77 -35.08 9.19 4.77
CA ASP A 77 -36.16 8.91 5.71
C ASP A 77 -36.58 10.14 6.53
N THR A 78 -35.70 11.16 6.62
CA THR A 78 -35.97 12.42 7.33
C THR A 78 -36.55 13.50 6.42
N GLY A 79 -36.57 13.28 5.10
CA GLY A 79 -36.92 14.28 4.09
C GLY A 79 -35.81 15.31 3.83
N PHE A 80 -34.69 15.21 4.55
CA PHE A 80 -33.52 16.07 4.38
C PHE A 80 -32.30 15.25 3.91
N SER A 81 -31.44 15.89 3.12
CA SER A 81 -30.19 15.30 2.60
C SER A 81 -29.01 16.21 2.89
N TRP A 82 -27.80 15.64 2.96
CA TRP A 82 -26.57 16.42 3.07
C TRP A 82 -26.43 17.47 1.96
N MET A 83 -27.01 17.22 0.78
CA MET A 83 -26.98 18.14 -0.36
C MET A 83 -27.77 19.44 -0.10
N GLN A 84 -28.72 19.42 0.83
CA GLN A 84 -29.55 20.57 1.19
C GLN A 84 -28.99 21.33 2.40
N MET A 85 -27.82 20.95 2.91
CA MET A 85 -27.17 21.69 3.99
C MET A 85 -26.55 22.98 3.47
N ASN A 86 -26.65 24.04 4.27
CA ASN A 86 -25.96 25.30 4.02
C ASN A 86 -24.45 25.14 4.23
N ILE A 87 -23.67 25.82 3.42
CA ILE A 87 -22.22 25.84 3.56
C ILE A 87 -21.81 26.98 4.49
N GLU A 88 -21.10 26.65 5.56
CA GLU A 88 -20.60 27.65 6.51
C GLU A 88 -19.74 28.70 5.78
N GLY A 89 -20.10 29.98 5.93
CA GLY A 89 -19.39 31.09 5.29
C GLY A 89 -19.86 31.47 3.87
N LEU A 90 -20.80 30.73 3.27
CA LEU A 90 -21.38 31.05 1.95
C LEU A 90 -22.85 31.51 1.99
N GLY A 91 -23.37 31.86 3.17
CA GLY A 91 -24.74 32.36 3.34
C GLY A 91 -25.78 31.23 3.31
N ASP A 92 -26.90 31.47 2.63
CA ASP A 92 -28.01 30.50 2.49
C ASP A 92 -27.82 29.54 1.30
N GLU A 93 -26.64 29.54 0.70
CA GLU A 93 -26.31 28.62 -0.40
C GLU A 93 -26.14 27.18 0.11
N VAL A 94 -26.82 26.25 -0.55
CA VAL A 94 -26.81 24.82 -0.25
C VAL A 94 -25.89 24.06 -1.19
N TYR A 95 -25.37 22.91 -0.76
CA TYR A 95 -24.45 22.09 -1.58
C TYR A 95 -24.98 21.78 -2.98
N GLN A 96 -26.28 21.48 -3.13
CA GLN A 96 -26.91 21.17 -4.42
C GLN A 96 -26.87 22.33 -5.45
N ALA A 97 -26.61 23.56 -5.03
CA ALA A 97 -26.51 24.71 -5.94
C ALA A 97 -25.18 24.73 -6.73
N PHE A 98 -24.18 23.96 -6.29
CA PHE A 98 -22.85 23.91 -6.89
C PHE A 98 -22.76 22.89 -8.03
N ASN A 99 -21.69 23.00 -8.83
CA ASN A 99 -21.47 22.11 -9.96
C ASN A 99 -21.11 20.67 -9.53
N ASP A 100 -21.31 19.72 -10.44
CA ASP A 100 -21.02 18.29 -10.22
C ASP A 100 -19.57 18.02 -9.77
N VAL A 101 -18.62 18.83 -10.23
CA VAL A 101 -17.20 18.69 -9.87
C VAL A 101 -16.99 19.02 -8.39
N TYR A 102 -17.60 20.10 -7.90
CA TYR A 102 -17.54 20.48 -6.49
C TYR A 102 -18.20 19.40 -5.62
N LEU A 103 -19.40 18.95 -5.98
CA LEU A 103 -20.10 17.87 -5.26
C LEU A 103 -19.28 16.58 -5.20
N TYR A 104 -18.65 16.19 -6.32
CA TYR A 104 -17.77 15.03 -6.38
C TYR A 104 -16.55 15.18 -5.46
N LEU A 105 -15.86 16.32 -5.50
CA LEU A 105 -14.70 16.57 -4.66
C LEU A 105 -15.07 16.64 -3.19
N THR A 106 -16.23 17.19 -2.84
CA THR A 106 -16.77 17.21 -1.48
C THR A 106 -17.03 15.79 -0.97
N CYS A 107 -17.68 14.93 -1.76
CA CYS A 107 -17.90 13.53 -1.39
C CYS A 107 -16.59 12.74 -1.28
N LEU A 108 -15.63 13.02 -2.17
CA LEU A 108 -14.32 12.39 -2.14
C LEU A 108 -13.54 12.83 -0.90
N GLN A 109 -13.50 14.12 -0.58
CA GLN A 109 -12.88 14.66 0.62
C GLN A 109 -13.50 14.04 1.88
N TRP A 110 -14.83 13.98 1.95
CA TRP A 110 -15.54 13.31 3.05
C TRP A 110 -15.08 11.86 3.19
N SER A 111 -15.09 11.08 2.09
CA SER A 111 -14.70 9.68 2.13
C SER A 111 -13.22 9.45 2.52
N VAL A 112 -12.32 10.35 2.11
CA VAL A 112 -10.91 10.30 2.51
C VAL A 112 -10.79 10.60 3.99
N ALA A 113 -11.46 11.65 4.48
CA ALA A 113 -11.46 12.02 5.89
C ALA A 113 -11.98 10.88 6.77
N GLN A 114 -13.02 10.15 6.36
CA GLN A 114 -13.51 8.98 7.10
C GLN A 114 -12.50 7.84 7.20
N LEU A 115 -11.77 7.56 6.11
CA LEU A 115 -10.74 6.50 6.12
C LEU A 115 -9.46 6.90 6.84
N THR A 116 -9.12 8.20 6.86
CA THR A 116 -7.88 8.72 7.46
C THR A 116 -8.08 9.36 8.83
N GLN A 117 -9.32 9.40 9.34
CA GLN A 117 -9.71 10.11 10.58
C GLN A 117 -9.39 11.62 10.51
N GLY A 118 -9.54 12.21 9.32
CA GLY A 118 -9.43 13.64 9.10
C GLY A 118 -10.72 14.40 9.46
N GLY A 119 -10.62 15.72 9.59
CA GLY A 119 -11.78 16.59 9.79
C GLY A 119 -12.55 16.82 8.48
N HIS A 120 -13.87 16.91 8.57
CA HIS A 120 -14.76 17.29 7.47
C HIS A 120 -16.00 17.99 8.01
N ASP A 121 -16.61 18.84 7.19
CA ASP A 121 -17.76 19.66 7.60
C ASP A 121 -19.11 19.02 7.28
N LEU A 122 -19.13 17.94 6.48
CA LEU A 122 -20.35 17.24 6.13
C LEU A 122 -20.87 16.36 7.27
N VAL A 123 -22.11 16.58 7.68
CA VAL A 123 -22.80 15.78 8.70
C VAL A 123 -23.89 14.93 8.06
N ALA A 124 -24.07 13.71 8.54
CA ALA A 124 -25.18 12.87 8.12
C ALA A 124 -26.51 13.34 8.73
N VAL A 125 -27.52 13.58 7.90
CA VAL A 125 -28.84 14.12 8.28
C VAL A 125 -29.98 13.11 8.15
N ASN A 126 -29.72 11.94 7.56
CA ASN A 126 -30.66 10.82 7.48
C ASN A 126 -30.05 9.51 8.00
N SER A 127 -30.90 8.49 8.22
CA SER A 127 -30.46 7.23 8.84
C SER A 127 -29.48 6.45 7.96
N PHE A 128 -29.64 6.50 6.64
CA PHE A 128 -28.76 5.78 5.70
C PHE A 128 -27.37 6.41 5.61
N GLU A 129 -27.29 7.74 5.53
CA GLU A 129 -26.04 8.49 5.62
C GLU A 129 -25.32 8.21 6.95
N ARG A 130 -26.07 8.16 8.06
CA ARG A 130 -25.51 7.83 9.39
C ARG A 130 -24.97 6.40 9.44
N ALA A 131 -25.72 5.44 8.91
CA ALA A 131 -25.28 4.05 8.86
C ALA A 131 -23.99 3.90 8.02
N LEU A 132 -23.92 4.53 6.85
CA LEU A 132 -22.72 4.54 6.03
C LEU A 132 -21.55 5.19 6.77
N THR A 133 -21.77 6.34 7.40
CA THR A 133 -20.79 7.05 8.23
C THR A 133 -20.20 6.16 9.32
N LEU A 134 -21.05 5.43 10.07
CA LEU A 134 -20.60 4.54 11.14
C LEU A 134 -19.75 3.39 10.59
N VAL A 135 -20.19 2.75 9.50
CA VAL A 135 -19.46 1.64 8.88
C VAL A 135 -18.11 2.09 8.35
N THR A 136 -18.04 3.24 7.69
CA THR A 136 -16.79 3.77 7.12
C THR A 136 -15.82 4.24 8.19
N MET A 137 -16.29 4.86 9.29
CA MET A 137 -15.44 5.20 10.44
C MET A 137 -14.84 3.96 11.10
N LEU A 138 -15.64 2.93 11.37
CA LEU A 138 -15.15 1.68 11.96
C LEU A 138 -14.10 1.01 11.06
N PHE A 139 -14.37 0.97 9.75
CA PHE A 139 -13.43 0.44 8.79
C PHE A 139 -12.13 1.26 8.76
N GLY A 140 -12.21 2.59 8.71
CA GLY A 140 -11.06 3.50 8.74
C GLY A 140 -10.20 3.33 9.99
N TRP A 141 -10.83 3.12 11.15
CA TRP A 141 -10.12 2.87 12.40
C TRP A 141 -9.36 1.54 12.40
N ILE A 142 -10.00 0.45 11.94
CA ILE A 142 -9.36 -0.88 11.82
C ILE A 142 -8.23 -0.85 10.78
N ALA A 143 -8.48 -0.26 9.60
CA ALA A 143 -7.50 -0.17 8.54
C ALA A 143 -6.29 0.70 8.97
N GLY A 144 -6.55 1.86 9.59
CA GLY A 144 -5.51 2.77 10.07
C GLY A 144 -4.62 2.14 11.14
N SER A 145 -5.21 1.50 12.16
CA SER A 145 -4.46 0.81 13.21
C SER A 145 -3.60 -0.34 12.67
N THR A 146 -4.12 -1.09 11.70
CA THR A 146 -3.38 -2.17 11.02
C THR A 146 -2.21 -1.61 10.22
N LEU A 147 -2.41 -0.52 9.48
CA LEU A 147 -1.38 0.12 8.67
C LEU A 147 -0.22 0.65 9.53
N VAL A 148 -0.53 1.33 10.63
CA VAL A 148 0.49 1.84 11.57
C VAL A 148 1.29 0.68 12.18
N SER A 149 0.62 -0.42 12.53
CA SER A 149 1.28 -1.61 13.10
C SER A 149 2.23 -2.26 12.08
N PHE A 150 1.79 -2.41 10.83
CA PHE A 150 2.61 -2.92 9.74
C PHE A 150 3.84 -2.05 9.48
N LEU A 151 3.65 -0.73 9.36
CA LEU A 151 4.75 0.22 9.16
C LEU A 151 5.76 0.16 10.31
N SER A 152 5.27 0.07 11.54
CA SER A 152 6.10 -0.04 12.73
C SER A 152 6.95 -1.32 12.71
N ALA A 153 6.37 -2.47 12.33
CA ALA A 153 7.11 -3.73 12.20
C ALA A 153 8.23 -3.63 11.15
N VAL A 154 7.94 -3.05 10.00
CA VAL A 154 8.94 -2.82 8.94
C VAL A 154 10.06 -1.90 9.42
N LEU A 155 9.74 -0.80 10.10
CA LEU A 155 10.75 0.13 10.63
C LEU A 155 11.64 -0.52 11.69
N ILE A 156 11.05 -1.35 12.56
CA ILE A 156 11.80 -2.10 13.58
C ILE A 156 12.76 -3.08 12.91
N ASP A 157 12.30 -3.85 11.92
CA ASP A 157 13.14 -4.80 11.17
C ASP A 157 14.31 -4.08 10.46
N MET A 158 14.03 -2.94 9.80
CA MET A 158 15.06 -2.10 9.21
C MET A 158 16.08 -1.60 10.25
N ARG A 159 15.61 -1.20 11.43
CA ARG A 159 16.47 -0.71 12.52
C ARG A 159 17.35 -1.82 13.10
N ILE A 160 16.82 -3.04 13.24
CA ILE A 160 17.58 -4.21 13.70
C ILE A 160 18.70 -4.50 12.73
N LYS A 161 18.40 -4.62 11.43
CA LYS A 161 19.41 -4.87 10.38
C LYS A 161 20.47 -3.78 10.31
N SER A 162 20.06 -2.51 10.39
CA SER A 162 21.01 -1.39 10.43
C SER A 162 21.88 -1.42 11.69
N SER A 163 21.31 -1.82 12.84
CA SER A 163 22.05 -1.93 14.10
C SER A 163 23.09 -3.05 14.05
N GLU A 164 22.73 -4.21 13.52
CA GLU A 164 23.63 -5.35 13.35
C GLU A 164 24.82 -5.01 12.45
N ARG A 165 24.55 -4.42 11.28
CA ARG A 165 25.61 -3.92 10.37
C ARG A 165 26.55 -2.96 11.09
N ARG A 166 26.00 -1.99 11.84
CA ARG A 166 26.81 -1.03 12.59
C ARG A 166 27.66 -1.69 13.68
N LYS A 167 27.15 -2.73 14.35
CA LYS A 167 27.89 -3.51 15.34
C LYS A 167 29.06 -4.25 14.67
N GLU A 168 28.81 -4.97 13.57
CA GLU A 168 29.86 -5.67 12.81
C GLU A 168 30.96 -4.71 12.33
N SER A 169 30.58 -3.59 11.71
CA SER A 169 31.53 -2.55 11.28
C SER A 169 32.36 -1.99 12.44
N THR A 170 31.75 -1.83 13.63
CA THR A 170 32.45 -1.35 14.83
C THR A 170 33.45 -2.38 15.33
N ILE A 171 33.06 -3.67 15.41
CA ILE A 171 33.94 -4.76 15.84
C ILE A 171 35.13 -4.90 14.89
N LEU A 172 34.91 -4.87 13.58
CA LEU A 172 35.97 -4.96 12.56
C LEU A 172 36.96 -3.79 12.70
N LYS A 173 36.45 -2.57 12.91
CA LYS A 173 37.29 -1.40 13.13
C LYS A 173 38.15 -1.55 14.40
N LEU A 174 37.56 -2.01 15.50
CA LEU A 174 38.29 -2.24 16.75
C LEU A 174 39.37 -3.30 16.59
N TYR A 175 39.07 -4.41 15.90
CA TYR A 175 40.03 -5.47 15.61
C TYR A 175 41.25 -4.94 14.84
N MET A 176 41.03 -4.15 13.79
CA MET A 176 42.14 -3.57 13.01
C MET A 176 42.96 -2.55 13.81
N GLN A 177 42.31 -1.76 14.67
CA GLN A 177 43.00 -0.82 15.56
C GLN A 177 43.90 -1.53 16.57
N GLN A 178 43.41 -2.62 17.18
CA GLN A 178 44.17 -3.41 18.15
C GLN A 178 45.39 -4.10 17.52
N ASN A 179 45.32 -4.45 16.24
CA ASN A 179 46.41 -5.10 15.50
C ASN A 179 47.34 -4.09 14.79
N GLY A 180 47.23 -2.78 15.06
CA GLY A 180 48.15 -1.78 14.52
C GLY A 180 48.06 -1.55 13.00
N VAL A 181 46.91 -1.84 12.39
CA VAL A 181 46.70 -1.67 10.95
C VAL A 181 46.75 -0.18 10.56
N THR A 182 47.37 0.14 9.41
CA THR A 182 47.45 1.53 8.91
C THR A 182 46.07 2.09 8.56
N ARG A 183 45.87 3.40 8.73
CA ARG A 183 44.57 4.07 8.47
C ARG A 183 44.09 3.92 7.04
N GLU A 184 45.01 3.96 6.08
CA GLU A 184 44.70 3.81 4.64
C GLU A 184 44.17 2.41 4.35
N PHE A 185 44.84 1.37 4.87
CA PHE A 185 44.39 -0.01 4.67
C PHE A 185 43.07 -0.29 5.43
N MET A 186 42.89 0.25 6.64
CA MET A 186 41.61 0.17 7.35
C MET A 186 40.45 0.75 6.54
N HIS A 187 40.63 1.91 5.91
CA HIS A 187 39.60 2.51 5.05
C HIS A 187 39.27 1.62 3.85
N GLN A 188 40.27 1.00 3.23
CA GLN A 188 40.09 0.07 2.11
C GLN A 188 39.32 -1.18 2.55
N VAL A 189 39.68 -1.77 3.70
CA VAL A 189 39.01 -2.94 4.27
C VAL A 189 37.57 -2.62 4.64
N MET A 190 37.30 -1.50 5.32
CA MET A 190 35.93 -1.08 5.66
C MET A 190 35.06 -0.88 4.42
N ARG A 191 35.60 -0.23 3.37
CA ARG A 191 34.87 -0.02 2.11
C ARG A 191 34.58 -1.33 1.38
N SER A 192 35.54 -2.25 1.38
CA SER A 192 35.36 -3.59 0.81
C SER A 192 34.32 -4.40 1.60
N SER A 193 34.39 -4.36 2.93
CA SER A 193 33.42 -5.01 3.83
C SER A 193 32.01 -4.46 3.64
N ASP A 194 31.84 -3.14 3.61
CA ASP A 194 30.52 -2.51 3.37
C ASP A 194 29.95 -2.90 2.01
N ARG A 195 30.80 -2.99 0.97
CA ARG A 195 30.38 -3.45 -0.35
C ARG A 195 29.97 -4.91 -0.33
N ALA A 196 30.77 -5.79 0.29
CA ALA A 196 30.46 -7.20 0.43
C ALA A 196 29.17 -7.43 1.23
N LEU A 197 28.92 -6.67 2.30
CA LEU A 197 27.68 -6.74 3.08
C LEU A 197 26.46 -6.26 2.30
N ARG A 198 26.60 -5.27 1.42
CA ARG A 198 25.53 -4.85 0.50
C ARG A 198 25.26 -5.89 -0.57
N GLU A 199 26.30 -6.51 -1.12
CA GLU A 199 26.16 -7.58 -2.12
C GLU A 199 25.56 -8.86 -1.48
N ARG A 200 25.87 -9.16 -0.22
CA ARG A 200 25.29 -10.28 0.53
C ARG A 200 23.79 -10.13 0.81
N ASP A 201 23.28 -8.90 0.96
CA ASP A 201 21.82 -8.66 1.01
C ASP A 201 21.10 -9.09 -0.30
N HIS A 202 21.83 -9.24 -1.40
CA HIS A 202 21.30 -9.59 -2.71
C HIS A 202 21.65 -11.02 -3.16
N ILE A 203 22.52 -11.72 -2.43
CA ILE A 203 23.01 -13.05 -2.79
C ILE A 203 22.71 -14.00 -1.63
N VAL A 204 21.68 -14.84 -1.80
CA VAL A 204 21.36 -15.88 -0.84
C VAL A 204 22.35 -17.04 -1.00
N ASN A 205 23.10 -17.33 0.05
CA ASN A 205 24.10 -18.39 0.00
C ASN A 205 23.42 -19.77 0.01
N HIS A 206 23.87 -20.70 -0.84
CA HIS A 206 23.24 -22.03 -1.00
C HIS A 206 23.16 -22.79 0.33
N GLY A 207 24.10 -22.58 1.25
CA GLY A 207 24.10 -23.20 2.59
C GLY A 207 23.08 -22.61 3.57
N GLU A 208 22.55 -21.41 3.32
CA GLU A 208 21.62 -20.71 4.22
C GLU A 208 20.14 -20.98 3.86
N VAL A 209 19.87 -21.58 2.69
CA VAL A 209 18.50 -21.88 2.25
C VAL A 209 18.02 -23.21 2.85
N ARG A 210 17.44 -23.15 4.05
CA ARG A 210 16.84 -24.34 4.70
C ARG A 210 15.76 -25.02 3.84
N ALA A 211 15.10 -24.27 2.96
CA ALA A 211 14.11 -24.80 2.01
C ALA A 211 14.72 -25.74 0.95
N LEU A 212 16.04 -25.66 0.67
CA LEU A 212 16.72 -26.62 -0.20
C LEU A 212 16.71 -28.01 0.42
N ALA A 213 16.87 -28.13 1.74
CA ALA A 213 16.83 -29.42 2.42
C ALA A 213 15.44 -30.09 2.40
N SER A 214 14.37 -29.32 2.19
CA SER A 214 13.01 -29.85 2.05
C SER A 214 12.63 -30.26 0.62
N LEU A 215 13.45 -29.93 -0.38
CA LEU A 215 13.21 -30.35 -1.76
C LEU A 215 13.67 -31.81 -1.98
N PRO A 216 12.94 -32.62 -2.77
CA PRO A 216 13.41 -33.92 -3.24
C PRO A 216 14.78 -33.79 -3.93
N ILE A 217 15.65 -34.79 -3.74
CA ILE A 217 17.03 -34.78 -4.26
C ILE A 217 17.06 -34.54 -5.78
N SER A 218 16.10 -35.09 -6.53
CA SER A 218 15.97 -34.88 -7.97
C SER A 218 15.77 -33.40 -8.35
N LEU A 219 14.95 -32.67 -7.60
CA LEU A 219 14.73 -31.23 -7.81
C LEU A 219 15.92 -30.38 -7.35
N GLN A 220 16.66 -30.81 -6.33
CA GLN A 220 17.89 -30.12 -5.91
C GLN A 220 18.98 -30.22 -6.98
N GLU A 221 19.17 -31.41 -7.55
CA GLU A 221 20.12 -31.66 -8.64
C GLU A 221 19.74 -30.87 -9.90
N GLU A 222 18.46 -30.85 -10.27
CA GLU A 222 17.96 -30.08 -11.41
C GLU A 222 18.12 -28.57 -11.20
N LEU A 223 17.82 -28.07 -10.00
CA LEU A 223 18.04 -26.67 -9.63
C LEU A 223 19.53 -26.29 -9.70
N ARG A 224 20.42 -27.13 -9.16
CA ARG A 224 21.88 -26.93 -9.25
C ARG A 224 22.33 -26.90 -10.70
N TRP A 225 21.89 -27.83 -11.52
CA TRP A 225 22.18 -27.83 -12.94
C TRP A 225 21.75 -26.52 -13.60
N HIS A 226 20.54 -26.03 -13.34
CA HIS A 226 20.05 -24.76 -13.89
C HIS A 226 20.85 -23.53 -13.42
N ILE A 227 21.30 -23.50 -12.16
CA ILE A 227 22.13 -22.41 -11.61
C ILE A 227 23.54 -22.40 -12.23
N TYR A 228 24.18 -23.57 -12.32
CA TYR A 228 25.58 -23.67 -12.73
C TYR A 228 25.77 -23.82 -14.24
N LYS A 229 24.79 -24.30 -15.00
CA LYS A 229 24.88 -24.50 -16.46
C LYS A 229 25.37 -23.25 -17.19
N ARG A 230 24.90 -22.06 -16.81
CA ARG A 230 25.30 -20.79 -17.45
C ARG A 230 26.77 -20.43 -17.17
N HIS A 231 27.27 -20.74 -15.98
CA HIS A 231 28.66 -20.51 -15.57
C HIS A 231 29.63 -21.53 -16.18
N VAL A 232 29.19 -22.78 -16.34
CA VAL A 232 29.95 -23.84 -17.00
C VAL A 232 30.03 -23.60 -18.52
N GLN A 233 28.97 -23.08 -19.13
CA GLN A 233 28.96 -22.73 -20.56
C GLN A 233 29.77 -21.46 -20.89
N SER A 234 29.88 -20.51 -19.96
CA SER A 234 30.70 -19.31 -20.14
C SER A 234 32.20 -19.56 -19.91
N ASN A 235 32.56 -20.51 -19.05
CA ASN A 235 33.94 -20.98 -18.85
C ASN A 235 34.32 -22.09 -19.85
N LYS A 236 34.09 -21.86 -21.15
CA LYS A 236 34.79 -22.64 -22.18
C LYS A 236 36.22 -22.09 -22.33
N LEU A 237 37.08 -22.45 -21.38
CA LEU A 237 38.52 -22.49 -21.59
C LEU A 237 39.04 -23.82 -21.05
N LEU A 238 38.87 -24.86 -21.87
CA LEU A 238 39.90 -25.75 -22.41
C LEU A 238 39.23 -26.77 -23.33
#